data_AF-A0A7S2H280-F1
#
_entry.id   AF-A0A7S2H280-F1
#
_cell.length_a   1.000
_cell.length_b   1.000
_cell.length_c   1.000
_cell.angle_alpha   90.00
_cell.angle_beta   90.00
_cell.angle_gamma   90.00
#
_symmetry.space_group_name_H-M   'P 1'
#
loop_
_entity.id
_entity.type
_entity.pdbx_description
1 polymer ?
#
loop_
_entity_poly.entity_id
_entity_poly.type
_entity_poly.pdbx_seq_one_letter_code
_entity_poly.pdbx_strand_id
1 'polypeptide(L)'
;SPAAMADNTMVSGSLDDRYDTKISSTNAGGMSWLFGGAPKSDGEIRDERYAGFVISLSKVLSDWRGGTLKASDALILADGYMEKIKEIGKVDGERAQSILESKGIDGDRRLELQKDYQDLKKACGQKPPQFGERRKKPCGCC
;
A
#
# COMPACT_ATOMS: atom_id res chain seq x y z
N SER A 1 -12.70 15.06 47.93
CA SER A 1 -13.06 14.48 46.63
C SER A 1 -11.80 14.28 45.81
N PRO A 2 -11.31 13.04 45.60
CA PRO A 2 -10.17 12.81 44.72
C PRO A 2 -10.59 12.86 43.25
N ALA A 3 -9.83 13.58 42.44
CA ALA A 3 -9.98 13.69 40.99
C ALA A 3 -9.44 12.43 40.32
N ALA A 4 -10.27 11.76 39.53
CA ALA A 4 -9.87 10.65 38.67
C ALA A 4 -9.01 11.19 37.52
N MET A 5 -7.73 10.84 37.52
CA MET A 5 -6.86 11.06 36.37
C MET A 5 -7.06 9.89 35.40
N ALA A 6 -7.60 10.19 34.22
CA ALA A 6 -7.78 9.23 33.15
C ALA A 6 -6.40 8.86 32.56
N ASP A 7 -6.03 7.60 32.74
CA ASP A 7 -4.89 6.97 32.08
C ASP A 7 -5.19 6.84 30.58
N ASN A 8 -4.58 7.71 29.78
CA ASN A 8 -4.66 7.66 28.34
C ASN A 8 -3.53 6.75 27.84
N THR A 9 -3.71 5.44 28.01
CA THR A 9 -2.85 4.41 27.43
C THR A 9 -2.82 4.59 25.91
N MET A 10 -1.78 5.24 25.40
CA MET A 10 -1.45 5.26 23.98
C MET A 10 -0.95 3.86 23.60
N VAL A 11 -1.87 2.96 23.25
CA VAL A 11 -1.52 1.68 22.64
C VAL A 11 -1.15 1.92 21.17
N SER A 12 -0.01 2.57 20.93
CA SER A 12 0.69 2.54 19.63
C SER A 12 1.39 1.19 19.45
N GLY A 13 0.68 0.10 19.76
CA GLY A 13 1.03 -1.23 19.31
C GLY A 13 0.80 -1.27 17.82
N SER A 14 1.83 -0.88 17.08
CA SER A 14 1.93 -0.74 15.63
C SER A 14 1.32 -1.94 14.89
N LEU A 15 0.04 -1.82 14.56
CA LEU A 15 -0.71 -2.76 13.72
C LEU A 15 -0.07 -2.84 12.32
N ASP A 16 0.70 -1.82 11.95
CA ASP A 16 1.57 -1.74 10.79
C ASP A 16 2.66 -2.82 10.75
N ASP A 17 3.23 -3.28 11.87
CA ASP A 17 4.37 -4.22 11.86
C ASP A 17 4.03 -5.58 11.22
N ARG A 18 2.76 -6.01 11.29
CA ARG A 18 2.32 -7.28 10.67
C ARG A 18 2.33 -7.19 9.14
N TYR A 19 2.08 -6.01 8.61
CA TYR A 19 1.95 -5.77 7.17
C TYR A 19 3.20 -5.13 6.59
N ASP A 20 4.08 -4.58 7.41
CA ASP A 20 5.36 -4.02 6.97
C ASP A 20 6.22 -5.12 6.35
N THR A 21 6.37 -5.05 5.03
CA THR A 21 7.27 -5.94 4.31
C THR A 21 8.66 -5.39 4.57
N LYS A 22 9.45 -6.04 5.43
CA LYS A 22 10.85 -5.64 5.67
C LYS A 22 11.60 -5.57 4.36
N ILE A 23 11.82 -4.36 3.85
CA ILE A 23 12.64 -4.13 2.68
C ILE A 23 14.07 -4.24 3.18
N SER A 24 14.69 -5.38 2.91
CA SER A 24 16.12 -5.53 3.15
C SER A 24 16.86 -4.58 2.19
N SER A 25 17.28 -3.43 2.71
CA SER A 25 18.16 -2.48 2.03
C SER A 25 19.46 -3.13 1.52
N THR A 26 19.79 -4.30 2.03
CA THR A 26 20.90 -5.16 1.62
C THR A 26 20.36 -6.43 0.98
N ASN A 27 20.90 -6.81 -0.17
CA ASN A 27 20.60 -8.06 -0.85
C ASN A 27 21.08 -9.23 0.03
N ALA A 28 20.26 -9.66 1.00
CA ALA A 28 20.59 -10.71 1.95
C ALA A 28 20.30 -12.10 1.37
N GLY A 29 20.72 -12.34 0.12
CA GLY A 29 21.08 -13.69 -0.29
C GLY A 29 22.34 -14.07 0.50
N GLY A 30 22.35 -15.24 1.13
CA GLY A 30 23.37 -15.71 2.07
C GLY A 30 24.82 -15.86 1.55
N MET A 31 25.20 -15.15 0.49
CA MET A 31 26.55 -15.08 -0.07
C MET A 31 27.02 -13.65 -0.42
N SER A 32 26.26 -12.58 -0.17
CA SER A 32 26.65 -11.21 -0.59
C SER A 32 27.86 -10.61 0.13
N TRP A 33 28.31 -11.17 1.26
CA TRP A 33 29.55 -10.75 1.91
C TRP A 33 30.82 -11.24 1.19
N LEU A 34 30.72 -12.32 0.40
CA LEU A 34 31.85 -12.91 -0.34
C LEU A 34 32.07 -12.26 -1.72
N PHE A 35 31.09 -11.55 -2.26
CA PHE A 35 31.13 -10.96 -3.59
C PHE A 35 30.67 -9.49 -3.58
N GLY A 36 31.40 -8.65 -2.84
CA GLY A 36 31.42 -7.18 -2.96
C GLY A 36 30.27 -6.54 -3.74
N GLY A 37 29.04 -6.68 -3.23
CA GLY A 37 27.85 -6.17 -3.91
C GLY A 37 27.88 -4.65 -3.88
N ALA A 38 27.85 -4.02 -5.06
CA ALA A 38 27.72 -2.58 -5.15
C ALA A 38 26.46 -2.10 -4.39
N PRO A 39 26.52 -0.97 -3.68
CA PRO A 39 25.35 -0.41 -3.02
C PRO A 39 24.25 -0.15 -4.07
N LYS A 40 23.01 -0.54 -3.75
CA LYS A 40 21.84 -0.24 -4.59
C LYS A 40 21.73 1.27 -4.79
N SER A 41 21.35 1.68 -5.99
CA SER A 41 21.05 3.08 -6.28
C SER A 41 19.79 3.53 -5.53
N ASP A 42 19.66 4.83 -5.24
CA ASP A 42 18.44 5.41 -4.66
C ASP A 42 17.18 5.16 -5.52
N GLY A 43 17.34 4.94 -6.82
CA GLY A 43 16.26 4.51 -7.70
C GLY A 43 15.74 3.12 -7.34
N GLU A 44 16.66 2.15 -7.24
CA GLU A 44 16.30 0.76 -6.89
C GLU A 44 15.66 0.67 -5.51
N ILE A 45 16.18 1.41 -4.53
CA ILE A 45 15.59 1.45 -3.17
C ILE A 45 14.15 1.98 -3.21
N ARG A 46 13.86 2.98 -4.04
CA ARG A 46 12.49 3.52 -4.20
C ARG A 46 11.57 2.53 -4.90
N ASP A 47 12.04 1.86 -5.94
CA ASP A 47 11.25 0.86 -6.69
C ASP A 47 10.91 -0.34 -5.78
N GLU A 48 11.86 -0.80 -4.96
CA GLU A 48 11.64 -1.84 -3.95
C GLU A 48 10.66 -1.40 -2.86
N ARG A 49 10.74 -0.15 -2.40
CA ARG A 49 9.76 0.44 -1.46
C ARG A 49 8.37 0.47 -2.03
N TYR A 50 8.24 0.91 -3.28
CA TYR A 50 6.96 0.94 -3.96
C TYR A 50 6.35 -0.45 -4.05
N ALA A 51 7.13 -1.45 -4.51
CA ALA A 51 6.66 -2.82 -4.60
C ALA A 51 6.27 -3.37 -3.21
N GLY A 52 7.07 -3.08 -2.19
CA GLY A 52 6.79 -3.44 -0.79
C GLY A 52 5.43 -2.92 -0.31
N PHE A 53 5.13 -1.64 -0.52
CA PHE A 53 3.86 -1.06 -0.12
C PHE A 53 2.66 -1.63 -0.90
N VAL A 54 2.81 -1.90 -2.19
CA VAL A 54 1.75 -2.56 -3.00
C VAL A 54 1.47 -3.97 -2.48
N ILE A 55 2.50 -4.72 -2.09
CA ILE A 55 2.36 -6.06 -1.49
C ILE A 55 1.65 -5.96 -0.14
N SER A 56 2.05 -5.03 0.71
CA SER A 56 1.42 -4.79 2.01
C SER A 56 -0.07 -4.43 1.85
N LEU A 57 -0.40 -3.55 0.91
CA LEU A 57 -1.79 -3.21 0.55
C LEU A 57 -2.58 -4.46 0.11
N SER A 58 -1.98 -5.33 -0.72
CA SER A 58 -2.60 -6.58 -1.14
C SER A 58 -2.93 -7.51 0.02
N LYS A 59 -2.06 -7.59 1.02
CA LYS A 59 -2.32 -8.39 2.23
C LYS A 59 -3.48 -7.83 3.03
N VAL A 60 -3.50 -6.52 3.27
CA VAL A 60 -4.59 -5.84 3.99
C VAL A 60 -5.95 -6.10 3.32
N LEU A 61 -6.02 -5.95 1.99
CA LEU A 61 -7.25 -6.19 1.24
C LEU A 61 -7.66 -7.67 1.23
N SER A 62 -6.69 -8.59 1.20
CA SER A 62 -6.95 -10.02 1.30
C SER A 62 -7.50 -10.41 2.67
N ASP A 63 -6.93 -9.88 3.76
CA ASP A 63 -7.39 -10.12 5.13
C ASP A 63 -8.79 -9.53 5.38
N TRP A 64 -9.08 -8.38 4.78
CA TRP A 64 -10.42 -7.80 4.77
C TRP A 64 -11.43 -8.67 4.02
N ARG A 65 -11.10 -9.12 2.79
CA ARG A 65 -11.96 -10.04 2.03
C ARG A 65 -12.19 -11.37 2.75
N GLY A 66 -11.19 -11.85 3.47
CA GLY A 66 -11.27 -13.04 4.31
C GLY A 66 -12.04 -12.83 5.62
N GLY A 67 -12.50 -11.60 5.93
CA GLY A 67 -13.20 -11.27 7.16
C GLY A 67 -12.33 -11.30 8.41
N THR A 68 -11.00 -11.40 8.25
CA THR A 68 -10.04 -11.37 9.36
C THR A 68 -9.84 -9.95 9.89
N LEU A 69 -9.98 -8.96 9.00
CA LEU A 69 -9.82 -7.54 9.32
C LEU A 69 -11.14 -6.78 9.13
N LYS A 70 -11.50 -5.90 10.08
CA LYS A 70 -12.71 -5.06 9.97
C LYS A 70 -12.54 -4.03 8.86
N ALA A 71 -13.64 -3.66 8.20
CA ALA A 71 -13.61 -2.70 7.10
C ALA A 71 -13.01 -1.34 7.49
N SER A 72 -13.35 -0.81 8.68
CA SER A 72 -12.78 0.46 9.18
C SER A 72 -11.26 0.42 9.30
N ASP A 73 -10.75 -0.65 9.90
CA ASP A 73 -9.32 -0.80 10.21
C ASP A 73 -8.54 -1.08 8.92
N ALA A 74 -9.11 -1.91 8.04
CA ALA A 74 -8.59 -2.16 6.71
C ALA A 74 -8.49 -0.87 5.89
N LEU A 75 -9.49 0.02 5.97
CA LEU A 75 -9.48 1.27 5.22
C LEU A 75 -8.39 2.21 5.73
N ILE A 76 -8.20 2.33 7.04
CA ILE A 76 -7.14 3.16 7.64
C ILE A 76 -5.77 2.68 7.16
N LEU A 77 -5.51 1.37 7.23
CA LEU A 77 -4.24 0.80 6.75
C LEU A 77 -4.06 0.97 5.24
N ALA A 78 -5.11 0.71 4.47
CA ALA A 78 -5.05 0.84 3.01
C ALA A 78 -4.82 2.29 2.56
N ASP A 79 -5.49 3.26 3.18
CA ASP A 79 -5.25 4.69 2.91
C ASP A 79 -3.82 5.09 3.28
N GLY A 80 -3.28 4.61 4.40
CA GLY A 80 -1.90 4.85 4.80
C GLY A 80 -0.87 4.30 3.80
N TYR A 81 -1.06 3.07 3.30
CA TYR A 81 -0.18 2.52 2.25
C TYR A 81 -0.33 3.27 0.92
N MET A 82 -1.55 3.69 0.55
CA MET A 82 -1.79 4.48 -0.65
C MET A 82 -1.14 5.87 -0.57
N GLU A 83 -1.07 6.47 0.61
CA GLU A 83 -0.35 7.73 0.85
C GLU A 83 1.16 7.54 0.69
N LYS A 84 1.73 6.50 1.33
CA LYS A 84 3.15 6.13 1.18
C LYS A 84 3.52 5.87 -0.28
N ILE A 85 2.66 5.19 -1.06
CA ILE A 85 2.86 4.96 -2.49
C ILE A 85 2.92 6.29 -3.27
N LYS A 86 2.04 7.24 -2.95
CA LYS A 86 2.05 8.57 -3.58
C LYS A 86 3.29 9.37 -3.19
N GLU A 87 3.75 9.25 -1.95
CA GLU A 87 4.91 9.97 -1.41
C GLU A 87 6.22 9.56 -2.10
N ILE A 88 6.37 8.27 -2.47
CA ILE A 88 7.55 7.81 -3.23
C ILE A 88 7.70 8.58 -4.56
N GLY A 89 6.58 8.98 -5.17
CA GLY A 89 6.56 9.77 -6.39
C GLY A 89 6.90 8.95 -7.64
N LYS A 90 7.92 9.38 -8.40
CA LYS A 90 8.29 8.76 -9.67
C LYS A 90 9.15 7.52 -9.45
N VAL A 91 8.63 6.37 -9.85
CA VAL A 91 9.30 5.06 -9.87
C VAL A 91 9.54 4.58 -11.30
N ASP A 92 10.49 3.68 -11.46
CA ASP A 92 10.71 2.99 -12.73
C ASP A 92 9.64 1.90 -12.91
N GLY A 93 8.75 2.09 -13.89
CA GLY A 93 7.60 1.21 -14.10
C GLY A 93 7.99 -0.21 -14.48
N GLU A 94 9.06 -0.39 -15.26
CA GLU A 94 9.51 -1.71 -15.72
C GLU A 94 10.16 -2.48 -14.58
N ARG A 95 11.03 -1.82 -13.80
CA ARG A 95 11.66 -2.45 -12.63
C ARG A 95 10.65 -2.76 -11.54
N ALA A 96 9.78 -1.82 -11.19
CA ALA A 96 8.73 -2.03 -10.21
C ALA A 96 7.79 -3.18 -10.62
N GLN A 97 7.45 -3.28 -11.91
CA GLN A 97 6.67 -4.39 -12.43
C GLN A 97 7.41 -5.72 -12.28
N SER A 98 8.68 -5.80 -12.65
CA SER A 98 9.47 -7.03 -12.49
C SER A 98 9.56 -7.49 -11.03
N ILE A 99 9.72 -6.55 -10.09
CA ILE A 99 9.71 -6.85 -8.65
C ILE A 99 8.33 -7.37 -8.21
N LEU A 100 7.24 -6.75 -8.65
CA LEU A 100 5.88 -7.19 -8.32
C LEU A 100 5.55 -8.57 -8.91
N GLU A 101 5.92 -8.83 -10.16
CA GLU A 101 5.75 -10.12 -10.82
C GLU A 101 6.53 -11.22 -10.10
N SER A 102 7.76 -10.94 -9.64
CA SER A 102 8.55 -11.88 -8.82
C SER A 102 7.87 -12.26 -7.50
N LYS A 103 6.91 -11.44 -7.05
CA LYS A 103 6.12 -11.62 -5.83
C LYS A 103 4.71 -12.13 -6.12
N GLY A 104 4.40 -12.45 -7.39
CA GLY A 104 3.10 -12.96 -7.82
C GLY A 104 2.01 -11.88 -7.93
N ILE A 105 2.40 -10.61 -8.06
CA ILE A 105 1.47 -9.51 -8.34
C ILE A 105 1.67 -9.09 -9.79
N ASP A 106 0.87 -9.67 -10.66
CA ASP A 106 0.83 -9.39 -12.08
C ASP A 106 -0.10 -8.20 -12.42
N GLY A 107 -0.24 -7.89 -13.70
CA GLY A 107 -1.10 -6.81 -14.17
C GLY A 107 -2.57 -6.98 -13.76
N ASP A 108 -3.11 -8.20 -13.85
CA ASP A 108 -4.50 -8.47 -13.51
C ASP A 108 -4.70 -8.35 -12.00
N ARG A 109 -3.77 -8.85 -11.20
CA ARG A 109 -3.82 -8.69 -9.75
C ARG A 109 -3.83 -7.22 -9.30
N ARG A 110 -3.12 -6.34 -10.01
CA ARG A 110 -3.15 -4.89 -9.76
C ARG A 110 -4.52 -4.27 -10.05
N LEU A 111 -5.22 -4.73 -11.08
CA LEU A 111 -6.59 -4.30 -11.37
C LEU A 111 -7.58 -4.78 -10.30
N GLU A 112 -7.44 -6.03 -9.85
CA GLU A 112 -8.23 -6.56 -8.74
C GLU A 112 -8.01 -5.77 -7.45
N LEU A 113 -6.76 -5.49 -7.10
CA LEU A 113 -6.37 -4.64 -5.98
C LEU A 113 -7.08 -3.27 -6.00
N GLN A 114 -7.14 -2.63 -7.17
CA GLN A 114 -7.82 -1.36 -7.33
C GLN A 114 -9.33 -1.48 -7.12
N LYS A 115 -9.94 -2.55 -7.64
CA LYS A 115 -11.36 -2.84 -7.45
C LYS A 115 -11.67 -3.11 -5.97
N ASP A 116 -10.86 -3.92 -5.31
CA ASP A 116 -11.00 -4.28 -3.89
C ASP A 116 -10.94 -3.07 -2.99
N TYR A 117 -9.99 -2.17 -3.27
CA TYR A 117 -9.87 -0.91 -2.53
C TYR A 117 -11.09 0.01 -2.73
N GLN A 118 -11.66 0.06 -3.95
CA GLN A 118 -12.90 0.80 -4.18
C GLN A 118 -14.09 0.18 -3.45
N ASP A 119 -14.17 -1.15 -3.43
CA ASP A 119 -15.23 -1.86 -2.73
C ASP A 119 -15.12 -1.71 -1.21
N LEU A 120 -13.89 -1.70 -0.67
CA LEU A 120 -13.61 -1.38 0.73
C LEU A 120 -14.11 0.04 1.08
N LYS A 121 -13.83 1.04 0.24
CA LYS A 121 -14.35 2.41 0.44
C LYS A 121 -15.87 2.45 0.47
N LYS A 122 -16.53 1.74 -0.44
CA LYS A 122 -18.00 1.62 -0.45
C LYS A 122 -18.51 0.93 0.82
N ALA A 123 -17.86 -0.13 1.28
CA ALA A 123 -18.24 -0.87 2.49
C ALA A 123 -18.14 -0.01 3.76
N CYS A 124 -17.18 0.91 3.81
CA CYS A 124 -17.05 1.91 4.88
C CYS A 124 -17.99 3.11 4.73
N GLY A 125 -18.86 3.15 3.71
CA GLY A 125 -19.76 4.27 3.46
C GLY A 125 -19.08 5.52 2.89
N GLN A 126 -17.80 5.44 2.51
CA GLN A 126 -17.12 6.52 1.80
C GLN A 126 -17.46 6.45 0.32
N LYS A 127 -17.98 7.55 -0.25
CA LYS A 127 -18.26 7.63 -1.68
C LYS A 127 -16.93 7.59 -2.46
N PRO A 128 -16.66 6.55 -3.28
CA PRO A 128 -15.41 6.49 -4.01
C PRO A 128 -15.32 7.66 -5.01
N PRO A 129 -14.12 8.27 -5.20
CA PRO A 129 -13.94 9.29 -6.22
C PRO A 129 -14.28 8.70 -7.59
N GLN A 130 -15.26 9.29 -8.27
CA GLN A 130 -15.64 8.88 -9.62
C GLN A 130 -14.51 9.24 -10.59
N PHE A 131 -13.58 8.32 -10.84
CA PHE A 131 -12.47 8.50 -11.78
C PHE A 131 -12.91 8.41 -13.27
N GLY A 132 -14.20 8.28 -13.56
CA GLY A 132 -14.71 8.02 -14.92
C GLY A 132 -15.58 9.11 -15.52
N GLU A 133 -16.08 10.07 -14.73
CA GLU A 133 -17.02 11.05 -15.26
C GLU A 133 -16.24 12.21 -15.89
N ARG A 134 -15.67 11.96 -17.07
CA ARG A 134 -15.27 13.03 -17.99
C ARG A 134 -16.52 13.88 -18.16
N ARG A 135 -16.57 15.03 -17.47
CA ARG A 135 -17.63 16.02 -17.62
C ARG A 135 -17.80 16.24 -19.11
N LYS A 136 -18.86 15.68 -19.71
CA LYS A 136 -19.29 16.07 -21.05
C LYS A 136 -19.48 17.58 -20.94
N LYS A 137 -18.56 18.35 -21.52
CA LYS A 137 -18.76 19.80 -21.64
C LYS A 137 -20.12 19.95 -22.31
N PRO A 138 -21.07 20.71 -21.75
CA PRO A 138 -22.28 21.02 -22.48
C PRO A 138 -21.84 21.67 -23.78
N CYS A 139 -22.11 21.02 -24.91
CA CYS A 139 -22.01 21.65 -26.21
C CYS A 139 -23.03 22.79 -26.16
N GLY A 140 -22.53 24.02 -26.06
CA GLY A 140 -23.34 25.21 -26.23
C GLY A 140 -23.82 25.22 -27.66
N CYS A 141 -25.08 24.87 -27.88
CA CYS A 141 -25.82 25.35 -29.03
C CYS A 141 -26.18 26.80 -28.76
N CYS A 142 -25.50 27.73 -29.44
CA CYS A 142 -25.98 29.06 -29.78
C CYS A 142 -25.40 29.42 -31.16
#